data_AF-A0A3M0YHY2-F1
#
_entry.id   AF-A0A3M0YHY2-F1
#
_cell.length_a   1.000
_cell.length_b   1.000
_cell.length_c   1.000
_cell.angle_alpha   90.00
_cell.angle_beta   90.00
_cell.angle_gamma   90.00
#
_symmetry.space_group_name_H-M   'P 1'
#
loop_
_entity.id
_entity.type
_entity.pdbx_description
1 polymer ?
#
loop_
_entity_poly.entity_id
_entity_poly.type
_entity_poly.pdbx_seq_one_letter_code
_entity_poly.pdbx_strand_id
1 'polypeptide(L)' 'MADTALIVGGGPAGLTAAYGVAAAGFKAVLVEKADRLG' A
#
# COMPACT_ATOMS: atom_id res chain seq x y z
N MET A 1 1.53 -13.63 14.37
CA MET A 1 0.64 -13.12 13.30
C MET A 1 1.43 -12.05 12.57
N ALA A 2 1.47 -12.05 11.25
CA ALA A 2 2.04 -10.94 10.49
C ALA A 2 0.90 -9.98 10.17
N ASP A 3 0.93 -8.79 10.76
CA ASP A 3 -0.15 -7.80 10.56
C ASP A 3 -0.16 -7.38 9.08
N THR A 4 -1.37 -7.29 8.52
CA THR A 4 -1.60 -6.92 7.12
C THR A 4 -2.30 -5.58 7.08
N ALA A 5 -1.76 -4.63 6.32
CA ALA A 5 -2.38 -3.33 6.08
C ALA A 5 -2.99 -3.27 4.68
N LEU A 6 -4.25 -2.81 4.60
CA LEU A 6 -4.90 -2.46 3.35
C LEU A 6 -4.75 -0.95 3.11
N ILE A 7 -4.16 -0.59 1.98
CA ILE A 7 -3.97 0.77 1.51
C ILE A 7 -4.94 1.01 0.35
N VAL A 8 -5.77 2.04 0.45
CA VAL A 8 -6.75 2.41 -0.58
C VAL A 8 -6.27 3.70 -1.27
N GLY A 9 -6.06 3.62 -2.58
CA GLY A 9 -5.52 4.69 -3.43
C GLY A 9 -4.05 4.45 -3.81
N GLY A 10 -3.76 4.48 -5.12
CA GLY A 10 -2.46 4.23 -5.75
C GLY A 10 -1.70 5.49 -6.19
N GLY A 11 -2.11 6.65 -5.69
CA GLY A 11 -1.36 7.91 -5.85
C GLY A 11 -0.09 7.97 -4.98
N PRO A 12 0.66 9.09 -5.03
CA PRO A 12 1.94 9.21 -4.32
C PRO A 12 1.87 8.86 -2.83
N ALA A 13 0.85 9.36 -2.13
CA ALA A 13 0.66 9.08 -0.71
C ALA A 13 0.43 7.59 -0.42
N GLY A 14 -0.38 6.91 -1.23
CA GLY A 14 -0.67 5.49 -1.06
C GLY A 14 0.54 4.61 -1.35
N LEU A 15 1.32 4.93 -2.38
CA LEU A 15 2.57 4.23 -2.68
C LEU A 15 3.61 4.42 -1.58
N THR A 16 3.75 5.63 -1.03
CA THR A 16 4.64 5.88 0.11
C THR A 16 4.18 5.11 1.35
N ALA A 17 2.88 5.05 1.63
CA ALA A 17 2.34 4.28 2.75
C ALA A 17 2.58 2.77 2.58
N ALA A 18 2.29 2.23 1.40
CA ALA A 18 2.51 0.82 1.08
C ALA A 18 4.00 0.43 1.21
N TYR A 19 4.89 1.31 0.72
CA TYR A 19 6.33 1.14 0.89
C TYR A 19 6.73 1.13 2.37
N GLY A 20 6.27 2.08 3.17
CA GLY A 20 6.60 2.15 4.60
C GLY A 20 6.14 0.91 5.37
N VAL A 21 4.92 0.43 5.11
CA VAL A 21 4.38 -0.82 5.69
C VAL A 21 5.26 -2.02 5.31
N ALA A 22 5.58 -2.16 4.02
CA ALA A 22 6.41 -3.26 3.54
C ALA A 22 7.84 -3.20 4.10
N ALA A 23 8.44 -2.02 4.17
CA ALA A 23 9.78 -1.79 4.72
C ALA A 23 9.86 -2.11 6.22
N ALA A 24 8.76 -1.92 6.95
CA ALA A 24 8.64 -2.29 8.36
C ALA A 24 8.41 -3.80 8.59
N GLY A 25 8.36 -4.62 7.52
CA GLY A 25 8.20 -6.08 7.62
C GLY A 25 6.76 -6.57 7.66
N PHE A 26 5.78 -5.68 7.44
CA PHE A 26 4.36 -6.02 7.40
C PHE A 26 3.88 -6.27 5.96
N LYS A 27 2.79 -7.02 5.81
CA LYS A 27 2.19 -7.24 4.49
C LYS A 27 1.38 -6.01 4.09
N ALA A 28 1.78 -5.36 3.00
CA ALA A 28 1.01 -4.28 2.38
C ALA A 28 0.13 -4.82 1.24
N VAL A 29 -1.15 -4.49 1.26
CA VAL A 29 -2.09 -4.72 0.15
C VAL A 29 -2.56 -3.37 -0.35
N LEU A 30 -2.22 -3.00 -1.58
CA LEU A 30 -2.66 -1.73 -2.19
C LEU A 30 -3.79 -2.00 -3.18
N VAL A 31 -4.87 -1.23 -3.09
CA VAL A 31 -5.98 -1.24 -4.05
C VAL A 31 -6.15 0.15 -4.66
N GLU A 32 -6.26 0.20 -5.97
CA GLU A 32 -6.53 1.41 -6.76
C GLU A 32 -7.74 1.15 -7.66
N LYS A 33 -8.59 2.16 -7.82
CA LYS A 33 -9.78 2.10 -8.67
C LYS A 33 -9.41 2.19 -10.15
N ALA A 34 -8.44 3.04 -10.49
CA ALA A 34 -7.93 3.18 -11.84
C ALA A 34 -7.17 1.93 -12.30
N ASP A 35 -7.05 1.79 -13.61
CA ASP A 35 -6.25 0.75 -14.27
C ASP A 35 -4.74 1.05 -14.25
N ARG A 36 -4.34 2.16 -13.62
CA ARG A 36 -2.96 2.62 -13.48
C ARG A 36 -2.71 3.23 -12.11
N LEU A 37 -1.45 3.23 -11.70
CA LEU A 37 -0.96 3.97 -10.54
C LEU A 37 -0.66 5.43 -10.89
N GLY A 38 -0.54 6.28 -9.87
CA GLY A 38 -0.39 7.74 -10.03
C GLY A 38 -1.68 8.42 -10.46
#